data_AF-A0A9X5X9F1-F1
#
_entry.id   AF-A0A9X5X9F1-F1
#
_cell.length_a   1.000
_cell.length_b   1.000
_cell.length_c   1.000
_cell.angle_alpha   90.00
_cell.angle_beta   90.00
_cell.angle_gamma   90.00
#
_symmetry.space_group_name_H-M   'P 1'
#
loop_
_entity.id
_entity.type
_entity.pdbx_description
1 polymer ?
#
loop_
_entity_poly.entity_id
_entity_poly.type
_entity_poly.pdbx_seq_one_letter_code
_entity_poly.pdbx_strand_id
1 'polypeptide(L)'
;MPAEAAVSVFPQLEALLPHVQKPIQYVGGELNSTVKAWDACDVRWALMYPDAYEVGLPNQGVMILYEVLNEREGVLAERTYSVWPDLEELMREHRVPQFTVDSHRPVKAFDVFGLSFSTELGYTNMLTALDLAGIPLESKDRTLDDPIVLAGGHAAFNPEPIADFIDAAIIGDGEQAVLDMTEIIRAWKAEGRPGGREEVLFRLAKTGNVYIPAFYDVEYLSDGRIARVVPNKSGVPWRVSKHTVMDLDEWPYPKQPLVPLAETVHERMSVEIFRGCTRGCRFCQAGMITRPVRERSITGIGEMVEKGLKATGFE
;
A
#
# COMPACT_ATOMS: atom_id res chain seq x y z
N MET A 1 -18.28 -3.34 18.86
CA MET A 1 -18.00 -4.76 18.59
C MET A 1 -16.81 -4.85 17.63
N PRO A 2 -15.56 -4.74 18.10
CA PRO A 2 -14.39 -4.69 17.20
C PRO A 2 -13.72 -6.05 16.94
N ALA A 3 -14.04 -7.08 17.74
CA ALA A 3 -13.29 -8.35 17.75
C ALA A 3 -13.69 -9.34 16.63
N GLU A 4 -14.92 -9.28 16.10
CA GLU A 4 -15.38 -10.21 15.05
C GLU A 4 -14.82 -9.86 13.65
N ALA A 5 -14.43 -8.61 13.39
CA ALA A 5 -13.97 -8.19 12.07
C ALA A 5 -12.57 -8.72 11.69
N ALA A 6 -11.74 -9.07 12.67
CA ALA A 6 -10.34 -9.45 12.46
C ALA A 6 -10.08 -10.96 12.51
N VAL A 7 -11.13 -11.77 12.60
CA VAL A 7 -11.01 -13.24 12.62
C VAL A 7 -10.55 -13.72 11.25
N SER A 8 -9.58 -14.63 11.24
CA SER A 8 -9.09 -15.24 10.01
C SER A 8 -10.22 -15.91 9.25
N VAL A 9 -10.34 -15.61 7.95
CA VAL A 9 -11.27 -16.26 7.02
C VAL A 9 -10.65 -17.48 6.33
N PHE A 10 -9.48 -17.93 6.79
CA PHE A 10 -8.79 -19.09 6.22
C PHE A 10 -9.67 -20.34 6.18
N PRO A 11 -10.47 -20.71 7.20
CA PRO A 11 -11.32 -21.90 7.12
C PRO A 11 -12.34 -21.85 5.98
N GLN A 12 -12.91 -20.67 5.68
CA GLN A 12 -13.80 -20.51 4.53
C GLN A 12 -13.02 -20.54 3.21
N LEU A 13 -11.87 -19.86 3.15
CA LEU A 13 -11.00 -19.83 1.98
C LEU A 13 -10.48 -21.23 1.62
N GLU A 14 -10.02 -21.99 2.61
CA GLU A 14 -9.45 -23.34 2.47
C GLU A 14 -10.44 -24.29 1.77
N ALA A 15 -11.73 -24.17 2.07
CA ALA A 15 -12.78 -24.95 1.39
C ALA A 15 -12.92 -24.63 -0.11
N LEU A 16 -12.51 -23.43 -0.54
CA LEU A 16 -12.56 -22.99 -1.95
C LEU A 16 -11.29 -23.35 -2.73
N LEU A 17 -10.14 -23.49 -2.06
CA LEU A 17 -8.84 -23.72 -2.71
C LEU A 17 -8.80 -24.95 -3.65
N PRO A 18 -9.48 -26.08 -3.38
CA PRO A 18 -9.53 -27.20 -4.31
C PRO A 18 -10.23 -26.90 -5.65
N HIS A 19 -10.95 -25.79 -5.76
CA HIS A 19 -11.77 -25.42 -6.90
C HIS A 19 -11.14 -24.35 -7.81
N VAL A 20 -9.93 -23.89 -7.50
CA VAL A 20 -9.23 -22.83 -8.26
C VAL A 20 -7.95 -23.35 -8.91
N GLN A 21 -7.46 -22.65 -9.94
CA GLN A 21 -6.32 -23.09 -10.75
C GLN A 21 -4.98 -22.98 -10.02
N LYS A 22 -4.77 -21.92 -9.24
CA LYS A 22 -3.50 -21.62 -8.56
C LYS A 22 -3.68 -21.41 -7.06
N PRO A 23 -4.11 -22.43 -6.28
CA PRO A 23 -4.44 -22.26 -4.87
C PRO A 23 -3.26 -21.82 -3.99
N ILE A 24 -2.03 -22.21 -4.37
CA ILE A 24 -0.81 -21.93 -3.59
C ILE A 24 -0.56 -20.44 -3.36
N GLN A 25 -1.07 -19.57 -4.25
CA GLN A 25 -0.92 -18.11 -4.15
C GLN A 25 -1.73 -17.49 -3.01
N TYR A 26 -2.64 -18.25 -2.39
CA TYR A 26 -3.57 -17.77 -1.37
C TYR A 26 -3.30 -18.36 0.02
N VAL A 27 -2.37 -19.31 0.14
CA VAL A 27 -2.14 -20.08 1.38
C VAL A 27 -1.34 -19.30 2.42
N GLY A 28 -0.41 -18.44 2.01
CA GLY A 28 0.51 -17.75 2.92
C GLY A 28 1.51 -18.67 3.61
N GLY A 29 2.20 -18.17 4.63
CA GLY A 29 3.23 -18.90 5.36
C GLY A 29 4.64 -18.77 4.78
N GLU A 30 4.91 -17.69 4.05
CA GLU A 30 6.22 -17.44 3.43
C GLU A 30 7.35 -17.29 4.46
N LEU A 31 8.58 -17.64 4.07
CA LEU A 31 9.74 -17.32 4.89
C LEU A 31 9.90 -15.80 4.99
N ASN A 32 10.27 -15.32 6.18
CA ASN A 32 10.37 -13.91 6.54
C ASN A 32 9.01 -13.17 6.58
N SER A 33 7.88 -13.88 6.53
CA SER A 33 6.59 -13.31 6.90
C SER A 33 6.56 -12.94 8.38
N THR A 34 5.89 -11.83 8.70
CA THR A 34 5.82 -11.25 10.03
C THR A 34 4.41 -11.48 10.55
N VAL A 35 4.33 -12.18 11.68
CA VAL A 35 3.06 -12.42 12.37
C VAL A 35 3.11 -11.72 13.72
N LYS A 36 2.19 -10.79 13.95
CA LYS A 36 2.00 -10.11 15.23
C LYS A 36 0.60 -10.36 15.76
N ALA A 37 0.45 -10.32 17.09
CA ALA A 37 -0.87 -10.40 17.70
C ALA A 37 -1.68 -9.15 17.37
N TRP A 38 -2.90 -9.34 16.83
CA TRP A 38 -3.77 -8.25 16.38
C TRP A 38 -4.02 -7.19 17.47
N ASP A 39 -4.33 -7.63 18.68
CA ASP A 39 -4.67 -6.75 19.81
C ASP A 39 -3.45 -6.07 20.44
N ALA A 40 -2.22 -6.49 20.08
CA ALA A 40 -0.99 -5.84 20.53
C ALA A 40 -0.54 -4.69 19.60
N CYS A 41 -1.32 -4.39 18.56
CA CYS A 41 -0.99 -3.36 17.56
C CYS A 41 -2.01 -2.22 17.59
N ASP A 42 -1.51 -0.98 17.65
CA ASP A 42 -2.30 0.25 17.67
C ASP A 42 -2.73 0.69 16.28
N VAL A 43 -1.92 0.42 15.26
CA VAL A 43 -2.21 0.79 13.86
C VAL A 43 -1.93 -0.40 12.95
N ARG A 44 -2.88 -0.68 12.05
CA ARG A 44 -2.87 -1.89 11.24
C ARG A 44 -3.05 -1.52 9.76
N TRP A 45 -2.12 -2.00 8.94
CA TRP A 45 -2.05 -1.76 7.49
C TRP A 45 -2.29 -3.05 6.71
N ALA A 46 -3.17 -2.99 5.72
CA ALA A 46 -3.23 -3.96 4.63
C ALA A 46 -2.59 -3.30 3.40
N LEU A 47 -1.46 -3.85 2.93
CA LEU A 47 -0.72 -3.36 1.78
C LEU A 47 -1.04 -4.19 0.55
N MET A 48 -1.38 -3.53 -0.55
CA MET A 48 -1.73 -4.17 -1.80
C MET A 48 -0.84 -3.71 -2.93
N TYR A 49 -0.24 -4.68 -3.60
CA TYR A 49 0.04 -4.51 -5.02
C TYR A 49 -1.18 -5.00 -5.80
N PRO A 50 -1.84 -4.16 -6.60
CA PRO A 50 -3.15 -4.47 -7.19
C PRO A 50 -3.03 -5.36 -8.43
N ASP A 51 -2.42 -6.52 -8.26
CA ASP A 51 -2.25 -7.58 -9.24
C ASP A 51 -2.13 -8.93 -8.51
N ALA A 52 -2.06 -10.03 -9.25
CA ALA A 52 -1.91 -11.36 -8.69
C ALA A 52 -0.63 -11.48 -7.84
N TYR A 53 -0.64 -12.39 -6.86
CA TYR A 53 0.49 -12.68 -5.97
C TYR A 53 1.83 -12.83 -6.72
N GLU A 54 1.83 -13.59 -7.81
CA GLU A 54 3.03 -13.89 -8.60
C GLU A 54 3.67 -12.64 -9.22
N VAL A 55 2.89 -11.59 -9.45
CA VAL A 55 3.33 -10.29 -9.96
C VAL A 55 3.66 -9.33 -8.81
N GLY A 56 2.82 -9.35 -7.76
CA GLY A 56 2.88 -8.40 -6.67
C GLY A 56 3.98 -8.67 -5.63
N LEU A 57 4.24 -9.93 -5.29
CA LEU A 57 5.25 -10.28 -4.29
C LEU A 57 6.65 -9.72 -4.60
N PRO A 58 7.20 -9.82 -5.83
CA PRO A 58 8.52 -9.27 -6.13
C PRO A 58 8.55 -7.73 -6.21
N ASN A 59 7.44 -7.03 -5.93
CA ASN A 59 7.43 -5.57 -5.92
C ASN A 59 8.23 -5.02 -4.73
N GLN A 60 9.43 -4.52 -5.01
CA GLN A 60 10.33 -4.02 -3.97
C GLN A 60 9.75 -2.86 -3.16
N GLY A 61 8.90 -2.01 -3.76
CA GLY A 61 8.26 -0.91 -3.04
C GLY A 61 7.35 -1.42 -1.92
N VAL A 62 6.45 -2.36 -2.22
CA VAL A 62 5.57 -2.98 -1.21
C VAL A 62 6.38 -3.71 -0.14
N MET A 63 7.45 -4.41 -0.54
CA MET A 63 8.35 -5.10 0.37
C MET A 63 9.04 -4.16 1.37
N ILE A 64 9.53 -3.02 0.90
CA ILE A 64 10.13 -2.00 1.76
C ILE A 64 9.10 -1.46 2.75
N LEU A 65 7.90 -1.09 2.29
CA LEU A 65 6.85 -0.54 3.15
C LEU A 65 6.39 -1.55 4.21
N TYR A 66 6.25 -2.82 3.80
CA TYR A 66 5.88 -3.92 4.69
C TYR A 66 6.90 -4.08 5.83
N GLU A 67 8.19 -4.10 5.52
CA GLU A 67 9.24 -4.25 6.53
C GLU A 67 9.37 -2.99 7.41
N VAL A 68 9.38 -1.80 6.82
CA VAL A 68 9.47 -0.52 7.54
C VAL A 68 8.34 -0.36 8.57
N LEU A 69 7.11 -0.75 8.21
CA LEU A 69 5.96 -0.71 9.12
C LEU A 69 6.06 -1.80 10.19
N ASN A 70 6.44 -3.03 9.82
CA ASN A 70 6.56 -4.13 10.77
C ASN A 70 7.77 -4.02 11.72
N GLU A 71 8.75 -3.16 11.46
CA GLU A 71 9.78 -2.83 12.44
C GLU A 71 9.30 -1.87 13.53
N ARG A 72 8.14 -1.22 13.36
CA ARG A 72 7.60 -0.33 14.38
C ARG A 72 6.85 -1.11 15.45
N GLU A 73 7.17 -0.80 16.71
CA GLU A 73 6.45 -1.30 17.87
C GLU A 73 4.98 -0.86 17.79
N GLY A 74 4.06 -1.76 18.10
CA GLY A 74 2.62 -1.49 18.04
C GLY A 74 2.06 -1.25 16.63
N VAL A 75 2.77 -1.61 15.55
CA VAL A 75 2.26 -1.53 14.17
C VAL A 75 2.25 -2.90 13.53
N LEU A 76 1.18 -3.22 12.80
CA LEU A 76 1.06 -4.44 12.00
C LEU A 76 0.90 -4.04 10.53
N ALA A 77 1.69 -4.63 9.64
CA ALA A 77 1.44 -4.58 8.21
C ALA A 77 1.31 -6.01 7.67
N GLU A 78 0.24 -6.25 6.93
CA GLU A 78 0.00 -7.48 6.18
C GLU A 78 -0.21 -7.14 4.71
N ARG A 79 -0.05 -8.13 3.83
CA ARG A 79 -0.13 -7.98 2.38
C ARG A 79 -1.41 -8.60 1.87
N THR A 80 -1.97 -8.02 0.81
CA THR A 80 -3.10 -8.56 0.05
C THR A 80 -2.85 -8.36 -1.43
N TYR A 81 -3.45 -9.19 -2.27
CA TYR A 81 -3.26 -9.19 -3.72
C TYR A 81 -4.60 -9.32 -4.43
N SER A 82 -4.62 -9.03 -5.72
CA SER A 82 -5.79 -9.37 -6.54
C SER A 82 -5.90 -10.89 -6.65
N VAL A 83 -7.11 -11.40 -6.56
CA VAL A 83 -7.41 -12.81 -6.80
C VAL A 83 -7.72 -13.04 -8.28
N TRP A 84 -7.48 -14.26 -8.75
CA TRP A 84 -7.85 -14.62 -10.12
C TRP A 84 -9.38 -14.73 -10.27
N PRO A 85 -9.93 -14.60 -11.50
CA PRO A 85 -11.37 -14.61 -11.72
C PRO A 85 -12.11 -15.85 -11.18
N ASP A 86 -11.45 -17.01 -11.16
CA ASP A 86 -12.00 -18.26 -10.63
C ASP A 86 -12.18 -18.21 -9.11
N LEU A 87 -11.21 -17.70 -8.36
CA LEU A 87 -11.36 -17.48 -6.92
C LEU A 87 -12.32 -16.31 -6.64
N GLU A 88 -12.28 -15.23 -7.44
CA GLU A 88 -13.21 -14.10 -7.28
C GLU A 88 -14.67 -14.57 -7.33
N GLU A 89 -15.03 -15.39 -8.31
CA GLU A 89 -16.39 -15.93 -8.47
C GLU A 89 -16.82 -16.71 -7.22
N LEU A 90 -15.97 -17.61 -6.74
CA LEU A 90 -16.23 -18.40 -5.52
C LEU A 90 -16.30 -17.53 -4.26
N MET A 91 -15.43 -16.54 -4.13
CA MET A 91 -15.47 -15.59 -3.01
C MET A 91 -16.79 -14.84 -2.96
N ARG A 92 -17.32 -14.43 -4.11
CA ARG A 92 -18.63 -13.77 -4.21
C ARG A 92 -19.77 -14.72 -3.87
N GLU A 93 -19.76 -15.94 -4.41
CA GLU A 93 -20.78 -16.96 -4.12
C GLU A 93 -20.85 -17.30 -2.63
N HIS A 94 -19.68 -17.50 -2.00
CA HIS A 94 -19.55 -17.95 -0.62
C HIS A 94 -19.37 -16.82 0.39
N ARG A 95 -19.40 -15.55 -0.06
CA ARG A 95 -19.22 -14.35 0.77
C ARG A 95 -17.90 -14.35 1.57
N VAL A 96 -16.84 -14.84 0.96
CA VAL A 96 -15.48 -14.70 1.50
C VAL A 96 -14.96 -13.32 1.11
N PRO A 97 -14.65 -12.42 2.06
CA PRO A 97 -14.21 -11.07 1.73
C PRO A 97 -12.77 -11.08 1.22
N GLN A 98 -12.34 -9.97 0.60
CA GLN A 98 -10.92 -9.72 0.35
C GLN A 98 -10.11 -9.91 1.65
N PHE A 99 -9.03 -10.65 1.57
CA PHE A 99 -8.24 -11.10 2.72
C PHE A 99 -6.74 -10.83 2.54
N THR A 100 -6.01 -10.74 3.65
CA THR A 100 -4.55 -10.67 3.65
C THR A 100 -3.90 -12.05 3.53
N VAL A 101 -2.76 -12.17 2.85
CA VAL A 101 -2.07 -13.47 2.69
C VAL A 101 -1.39 -13.93 3.98
N ASP A 102 -0.95 -13.00 4.84
CA ASP A 102 -0.12 -13.30 6.00
C ASP A 102 -0.91 -13.95 7.16
N SER A 103 -2.21 -13.68 7.26
CA SER A 103 -3.07 -14.22 8.33
C SER A 103 -4.54 -14.38 7.92
N HIS A 104 -4.86 -14.16 6.64
CA HIS A 104 -6.21 -14.29 6.08
C HIS A 104 -7.24 -13.44 6.81
N ARG A 105 -6.87 -12.23 7.19
CA ARG A 105 -7.79 -11.29 7.85
C ARG A 105 -8.56 -10.49 6.80
N PRO A 106 -9.86 -10.19 7.02
CA PRO A 106 -10.62 -9.31 6.14
C PRO A 106 -9.95 -7.95 6.02
N VAL A 107 -9.73 -7.46 4.79
CA VAL A 107 -9.06 -6.18 4.54
C VAL A 107 -9.80 -5.00 5.17
N LYS A 108 -11.14 -5.07 5.26
CA LYS A 108 -11.97 -4.05 5.91
C LYS A 108 -11.68 -3.86 7.41
N ALA A 109 -11.05 -4.84 8.07
CA ALA A 109 -10.74 -4.75 9.50
C ALA A 109 -9.53 -3.86 9.84
N PHE A 110 -8.73 -3.49 8.85
CA PHE A 110 -7.50 -2.71 9.04
C PHE A 110 -7.81 -1.23 9.20
N ASP A 111 -6.86 -0.45 9.73
CA ASP A 111 -6.99 1.01 9.83
C ASP A 111 -6.67 1.68 8.48
N VAL A 112 -5.78 1.07 7.70
CA VAL A 112 -5.33 1.59 6.40
C VAL A 112 -5.31 0.47 5.37
N PHE A 113 -5.87 0.74 4.20
CA PHE A 113 -5.73 -0.08 3.01
C PHE A 113 -4.86 0.66 1.99
N GLY A 114 -3.57 0.33 1.97
CA GLY A 114 -2.55 1.00 1.17
C GLY A 114 -2.30 0.30 -0.15
N LEU A 115 -2.48 0.99 -1.28
CA LEU A 115 -2.32 0.48 -2.63
C LEU A 115 -1.09 1.09 -3.29
N SER A 116 -0.21 0.24 -3.82
CA SER A 116 0.99 0.66 -4.54
C SER A 116 0.84 0.38 -6.04
N PHE A 117 0.59 1.44 -6.82
CA PHE A 117 0.39 1.34 -8.27
C PHE A 117 1.69 1.54 -9.04
N SER A 118 2.18 0.47 -9.67
CA SER A 118 3.25 0.60 -10.68
C SER A 118 2.72 1.13 -12.02
N THR A 119 1.47 0.80 -12.37
CA THR A 119 0.81 1.20 -13.62
C THR A 119 -0.67 1.47 -13.37
N GLU A 120 -1.30 2.22 -14.26
CA GLU A 120 -2.73 2.55 -14.23
C GLU A 120 -3.64 1.33 -14.44
N LEU A 121 -3.11 0.22 -14.97
CA LEU A 121 -3.85 -1.04 -15.13
C LEU A 121 -4.31 -1.62 -13.79
N GLY A 122 -3.64 -1.27 -12.69
CA GLY A 122 -4.04 -1.69 -11.35
C GLY A 122 -5.29 -0.99 -10.81
N TYR A 123 -5.76 0.09 -11.43
CA TYR A 123 -6.90 0.86 -10.91
C TYR A 123 -8.20 0.07 -10.87
N THR A 124 -8.48 -0.75 -11.90
CA THR A 124 -9.69 -1.58 -11.91
C THR A 124 -9.59 -2.68 -10.85
N ASN A 125 -8.41 -3.22 -10.63
CA ASN A 125 -8.17 -4.22 -9.59
C ASN A 125 -8.39 -3.66 -8.17
N MET A 126 -8.06 -2.38 -7.95
CA MET A 126 -8.43 -1.68 -6.70
C MET A 126 -9.95 -1.68 -6.51
N LEU A 127 -10.73 -1.39 -7.55
CA LEU A 127 -12.19 -1.37 -7.45
C LEU A 127 -12.75 -2.75 -7.08
N THR A 128 -12.24 -3.81 -7.71
CA THR A 128 -12.59 -5.19 -7.36
C THR A 128 -12.24 -5.50 -5.91
N ALA A 129 -11.05 -5.12 -5.44
CA ALA A 129 -10.63 -5.38 -4.06
C ALA A 129 -11.47 -4.62 -3.02
N LEU A 130 -11.84 -3.36 -3.30
CA LEU A 130 -12.75 -2.58 -2.45
C LEU A 130 -14.13 -3.26 -2.34
N ASP A 131 -14.68 -3.68 -3.48
CA ASP A 131 -15.97 -4.35 -3.56
C ASP A 131 -15.97 -5.71 -2.83
N LEU A 132 -14.97 -6.56 -3.07
CA LEU A 132 -14.78 -7.82 -2.34
C LEU A 132 -14.55 -7.62 -0.84
N ALA A 133 -13.90 -6.54 -0.43
CA ALA A 133 -13.72 -6.20 0.98
C ALA A 133 -15.01 -5.67 1.64
N GLY A 134 -16.03 -5.30 0.85
CA GLY A 134 -17.21 -4.59 1.33
C GLY A 134 -16.89 -3.16 1.80
N ILE A 135 -15.85 -2.54 1.24
CA ILE A 135 -15.49 -1.13 1.47
C ILE A 135 -16.21 -0.30 0.39
N PRO A 136 -16.92 0.78 0.74
CA PRO A 136 -17.57 1.63 -0.27
C PRO A 136 -16.60 2.10 -1.36
N LEU A 137 -17.02 1.97 -2.62
CA LEU A 137 -16.22 2.34 -3.78
C LEU A 137 -15.87 3.82 -3.75
N GLU A 138 -16.87 4.68 -3.63
CA GLU A 138 -16.67 6.13 -3.53
C GLU A 138 -16.23 6.51 -2.12
N SER A 139 -15.21 7.37 -2.02
CA SER A 139 -14.64 7.82 -0.74
C SER A 139 -15.65 8.57 0.13
N LYS A 140 -16.57 9.30 -0.49
CA LYS A 140 -17.63 10.07 0.18
C LYS A 140 -18.62 9.20 0.97
N ASP A 141 -18.73 7.92 0.60
CA ASP A 141 -19.66 6.96 1.22
C ASP A 141 -19.00 6.19 2.39
N ARG A 142 -17.71 6.43 2.65
CA ARG A 142 -16.95 5.75 3.72
C ARG A 142 -17.23 6.39 5.08
N THR A 143 -17.25 5.53 6.10
CA THR A 143 -17.55 5.88 7.48
C THR A 143 -16.28 5.87 8.34
N LEU A 144 -16.45 6.06 9.65
CA LEU A 144 -15.37 5.95 10.64
C LEU A 144 -14.84 4.51 10.77
N ASP A 145 -15.65 3.51 10.39
CA ASP A 145 -15.34 2.09 10.56
C ASP A 145 -14.68 1.48 9.33
N ASP A 146 -14.61 2.22 8.21
CA ASP A 146 -13.91 1.79 7.00
C ASP A 146 -12.44 2.23 7.03
N PRO A 147 -11.50 1.43 6.49
CA PRO A 147 -10.09 1.82 6.45
C PRO A 147 -9.88 3.11 5.64
N ILE A 148 -8.79 3.82 5.92
CA ILE A 148 -8.30 4.88 5.03
C ILE A 148 -7.75 4.20 3.76
N VAL A 149 -8.35 4.45 2.60
CA VAL A 149 -7.86 3.95 1.32
C VAL A 149 -6.80 4.90 0.80
N LEU A 150 -5.55 4.43 0.79
CA LEU A 150 -4.37 5.22 0.46
C LEU A 150 -3.76 4.75 -0.86
N ALA A 151 -3.56 5.66 -1.81
CA ALA A 151 -2.80 5.40 -3.02
C ALA A 151 -1.33 5.84 -2.91
N GLY A 152 -0.45 5.06 -3.52
CA GLY A 152 0.96 5.37 -3.70
C GLY A 152 1.52 4.67 -4.94
N GLY A 153 2.84 4.75 -5.12
CA GLY A 153 3.51 4.20 -6.29
C GLY A 153 3.56 5.16 -7.49
N HIS A 154 4.25 4.73 -8.55
CA HIS A 154 4.57 5.59 -9.69
C HIS A 154 3.32 6.07 -10.45
N ALA A 155 2.30 5.23 -10.58
CA ALA A 155 1.06 5.60 -11.25
C ALA A 155 0.13 6.44 -10.37
N ALA A 156 0.39 6.57 -9.07
CA ALA A 156 -0.35 7.51 -8.20
C ALA A 156 0.25 8.92 -8.18
N PHE A 157 1.29 9.20 -8.99
CA PHE A 157 1.92 10.52 -9.03
C PHE A 157 0.95 11.63 -9.52
N ASN A 158 -0.07 11.24 -10.28
CA ASN A 158 -1.26 12.04 -10.54
C ASN A 158 -2.49 11.28 -10.01
N PRO A 159 -2.98 11.59 -8.80
CA PRO A 159 -4.06 10.83 -8.17
C PRO A 159 -5.46 11.15 -8.71
N GLU A 160 -5.62 12.25 -9.47
CA GLU A 160 -6.93 12.74 -9.93
C GLU A 160 -7.78 11.73 -10.71
N PRO A 161 -7.23 10.87 -11.60
CA PRO A 161 -8.02 9.87 -12.30
C PRO A 161 -8.74 8.87 -11.39
N ILE A 162 -8.30 8.72 -10.13
CA ILE A 162 -8.88 7.80 -9.14
C ILE A 162 -9.33 8.51 -7.86
N ALA A 163 -9.38 9.85 -7.86
CA ALA A 163 -9.65 10.67 -6.68
C ALA A 163 -10.96 10.32 -5.97
N ASP A 164 -12.01 10.00 -6.73
CA ASP A 164 -13.32 9.63 -6.19
C ASP A 164 -13.28 8.32 -5.38
N PHE A 165 -12.27 7.47 -5.61
CA PHE A 165 -12.17 6.13 -5.01
C PHE A 165 -11.12 6.03 -3.90
N ILE A 166 -10.38 7.09 -3.59
CA ILE A 166 -9.32 7.06 -2.57
C ILE A 166 -9.55 8.17 -1.54
N ASP A 167 -9.12 7.93 -0.30
CA ASP A 167 -9.17 8.93 0.76
C ASP A 167 -7.91 9.78 0.79
N ALA A 168 -6.78 9.19 0.41
CA ALA A 168 -5.47 9.80 0.50
C ALA A 168 -4.55 9.32 -0.62
N ALA A 169 -3.57 10.15 -1.00
CA ALA A 169 -2.45 9.76 -1.85
C ALA A 169 -1.11 10.29 -1.30
N ILE A 170 -0.10 9.44 -1.28
CA ILE A 170 1.30 9.83 -1.03
C ILE A 170 2.03 9.90 -2.37
N ILE A 171 2.68 11.02 -2.63
CA ILE A 171 3.41 11.28 -3.87
C ILE A 171 4.91 11.14 -3.60
N GLY A 172 5.58 10.26 -4.32
CA GLY A 172 7.02 10.04 -4.21
C GLY A 172 7.38 8.84 -3.34
N ASP A 173 8.48 8.97 -2.59
CA ASP A 173 9.03 7.91 -1.75
C ASP A 173 8.16 7.70 -0.51
N GLY A 174 7.77 6.46 -0.23
CA GLY A 174 6.76 6.14 0.79
C GLY A 174 7.33 5.89 2.18
N GLU A 175 8.63 5.61 2.29
CA GLU A 175 9.24 5.00 3.48
C GLU A 175 9.07 5.85 4.75
N GLN A 176 9.36 7.15 4.69
CA GLN A 176 9.11 8.06 5.81
C GLN A 176 7.62 8.44 5.92
N ALA A 177 6.95 8.59 4.78
CA ALA A 177 5.58 9.08 4.72
C ALA A 177 4.58 8.13 5.41
N VAL A 178 4.75 6.81 5.26
CA VAL A 178 3.90 5.83 5.94
C VAL A 178 4.10 5.80 7.45
N LEU A 179 5.31 6.14 7.92
CA LEU A 179 5.61 6.24 9.35
C LEU A 179 4.94 7.48 9.96
N ASP A 180 5.10 8.64 9.31
CA ASP A 180 4.47 9.88 9.76
C ASP A 180 2.94 9.74 9.79
N MET A 181 2.36 9.14 8.75
CA MET A 181 0.93 8.81 8.70
C MET A 181 0.52 7.86 9.82
N THR A 182 1.35 6.84 10.11
CA THR A 182 1.08 5.88 11.18
C THR A 182 1.04 6.57 12.55
N GLU A 183 1.97 7.47 12.85
CA GLU A 183 1.97 8.20 14.13
C GLU A 183 0.76 9.15 14.25
N ILE A 184 0.35 9.79 13.15
CA ILE A 184 -0.87 10.64 13.14
C ILE A 184 -2.12 9.80 13.45
N ILE A 185 -2.26 8.64 12.81
CA ILE A 185 -3.40 7.73 13.03
C ILE A 185 -3.35 7.18 14.46
N ARG A 186 -2.18 6.79 14.95
CA ARG A 186 -1.98 6.30 16.33
C ARG A 186 -2.43 7.35 17.34
N ALA A 187 -1.93 8.58 17.22
CA ALA A 187 -2.26 9.67 18.13
C ALA A 187 -3.78 9.97 18.10
N TRP A 188 -4.36 10.09 16.91
CA TRP A 188 -5.80 10.33 16.76
C TRP A 188 -6.66 9.20 17.36
N LYS A 189 -6.26 7.93 17.21
CA LYS A 189 -6.92 6.79 17.87
C LYS A 189 -6.79 6.86 19.39
N ALA A 190 -5.60 7.17 19.91
CA ALA A 190 -5.34 7.29 21.35
C ALA A 190 -6.13 8.43 22.00
N GLU A 191 -6.39 9.51 21.27
CA GLU A 191 -7.25 10.63 21.68
C GLU A 191 -8.76 10.30 21.66
N GLY A 192 -9.15 9.07 21.28
CA GLY A 192 -10.56 8.66 21.20
C GLY A 192 -11.23 9.04 19.88
N ARG A 193 -10.48 9.20 18.79
CA ARG A 193 -10.97 9.51 17.44
C ARG A 193 -11.79 10.81 17.36
N PRO A 194 -11.30 11.93 17.92
CA PRO A 194 -12.04 13.19 17.91
C PRO A 194 -12.31 13.65 16.47
N GLY A 195 -13.47 14.26 16.24
CA GLY A 195 -13.86 14.77 14.91
C GLY A 195 -14.04 13.71 13.82
N GLY A 196 -13.93 12.41 14.15
CA GLY A 196 -14.16 11.32 13.22
C GLY A 196 -13.18 11.25 12.05
N ARG A 197 -13.62 10.66 10.93
CA ARG A 197 -12.80 10.43 9.73
C ARG A 197 -12.25 11.73 9.14
N GLU A 198 -13.07 12.76 9.08
CA GLU A 198 -12.68 14.05 8.49
C GLU A 198 -11.50 14.69 9.24
N GLU A 199 -11.43 14.53 10.57
CA GLU A 199 -10.34 15.08 11.38
C GLU A 199 -9.01 14.36 11.13
N VAL A 200 -8.98 13.02 11.07
CA VAL A 200 -7.73 12.31 10.78
C VAL A 200 -7.24 12.62 9.36
N LEU A 201 -8.14 12.69 8.38
CA LEU A 201 -7.78 13.12 7.03
C LEU A 201 -7.25 14.56 7.03
N PHE A 202 -7.86 15.46 7.82
CA PHE A 202 -7.40 16.84 7.93
C PHE A 202 -6.00 16.95 8.56
N ARG A 203 -5.71 16.16 9.60
CA ARG A 203 -4.36 16.07 10.20
C ARG A 203 -3.34 15.59 9.18
N LEU A 204 -3.67 14.58 8.37
CA LEU A 204 -2.82 14.10 7.29
C LEU A 204 -2.60 15.17 6.22
N ALA A 205 -3.66 15.85 5.74
CA ALA A 205 -3.56 16.92 4.75
C ALA A 205 -2.66 18.08 5.21
N LYS A 206 -2.76 18.46 6.49
CA LYS A 206 -2.01 19.59 7.07
C LYS A 206 -0.49 19.38 7.09
N THR A 207 -0.03 18.14 7.01
CA THR A 207 1.40 17.84 6.84
C THR A 207 1.96 18.42 5.53
N GLY A 208 1.10 18.63 4.53
CA GLY A 208 1.48 19.02 3.18
C GLY A 208 2.14 17.92 2.36
N ASN A 209 2.11 16.70 2.87
CA ASN A 209 2.77 15.54 2.28
C ASN A 209 1.79 14.47 1.79
N VAL A 210 0.54 14.55 2.24
CA VAL A 210 -0.53 13.64 1.87
C VAL A 210 -1.60 14.46 1.14
N TYR A 211 -1.91 14.06 -0.08
CA TYR A 211 -3.02 14.63 -0.84
C TYR A 211 -4.32 13.97 -0.41
N ILE A 212 -5.30 14.76 0.02
CA ILE A 212 -6.63 14.29 0.40
C ILE A 212 -7.63 14.86 -0.62
N PRO A 213 -8.13 14.07 -1.59
CA PRO A 213 -8.95 14.58 -2.68
C PRO A 213 -10.17 15.38 -2.23
N ALA A 214 -10.85 14.93 -1.17
CA ALA A 214 -12.03 15.59 -0.62
C ALA A 214 -11.79 17.05 -0.16
N PHE A 215 -10.53 17.45 0.06
CA PHE A 215 -10.18 18.82 0.46
C PHE A 215 -9.75 19.72 -0.70
N TYR A 216 -9.95 19.29 -1.93
CA TYR A 216 -9.67 20.08 -3.11
C TYR A 216 -10.86 20.12 -4.07
N ASP A 217 -11.17 21.32 -4.57
CA ASP A 217 -12.08 21.51 -5.69
C ASP A 217 -11.29 21.51 -6.99
N VAL A 218 -11.71 20.69 -7.95
CA VAL A 218 -11.05 20.56 -9.26
C VAL A 218 -11.96 21.11 -10.35
N GLU A 219 -11.48 22.16 -11.00
CA GLU A 219 -12.16 22.79 -12.13
C GLU A 219 -11.60 22.25 -13.44
N TYR A 220 -12.51 21.89 -14.34
CA TYR A 220 -12.17 21.34 -15.65
C TYR A 220 -12.47 22.34 -16.76
N LEU A 221 -11.61 22.34 -17.78
CA LEU A 221 -11.88 23.00 -19.06
C LEU A 221 -12.98 22.24 -19.81
N SER A 222 -13.57 22.88 -20.82
CA SER A 222 -14.62 22.26 -21.65
C SER A 222 -14.16 21.01 -22.42
N ASP A 223 -12.85 20.81 -22.56
CA ASP A 223 -12.22 19.65 -23.20
C ASP A 223 -11.82 18.54 -22.20
N GLY A 224 -12.18 18.68 -20.93
CA GLY A 224 -11.92 17.68 -19.88
C GLY A 224 -10.53 17.77 -19.25
N ARG A 225 -9.66 18.72 -19.65
CA ARG A 225 -8.38 18.95 -18.95
C ARG A 225 -8.62 19.70 -17.64
N ILE A 226 -7.80 19.43 -16.62
CA ILE A 226 -7.81 20.17 -15.37
C ILE A 226 -7.36 21.62 -15.63
N ALA A 227 -8.24 22.57 -15.30
CA ALA A 227 -7.94 24.00 -15.31
C ALA A 227 -7.22 24.42 -14.03
N ARG A 228 -7.71 23.93 -12.88
CA ARG A 228 -7.30 24.40 -11.55
C ARG A 228 -7.67 23.39 -10.47
N VAL A 229 -6.80 23.24 -9.47
CA VAL A 229 -7.02 22.48 -8.23
C VAL A 229 -6.87 23.46 -7.07
N VAL A 230 -7.89 23.57 -6.21
CA VAL A 230 -7.97 24.59 -5.14
C VAL A 230 -8.29 23.92 -3.81
N PRO A 231 -7.53 24.16 -2.73
CA PRO A 231 -7.93 23.68 -1.42
C PRO A 231 -9.26 24.34 -1.01
N ASN A 232 -10.24 23.53 -0.64
CA ASN A 232 -11.58 23.99 -0.22
C ASN A 232 -11.71 24.14 1.30
N LYS A 233 -10.64 23.81 2.05
CA LYS A 233 -10.58 23.84 3.50
C LYS A 233 -9.38 24.64 4.01
N SER A 234 -9.62 25.50 5.01
CA SER A 234 -8.56 26.31 5.64
C SER A 234 -7.53 25.41 6.34
N GLY A 235 -6.24 25.73 6.17
CA GLY A 235 -5.12 24.95 6.71
C GLY A 235 -4.65 23.80 5.82
N VAL A 236 -5.36 23.50 4.72
CA VAL A 236 -4.90 22.57 3.68
C VAL A 236 -4.01 23.32 2.69
N PRO A 237 -2.82 22.80 2.34
CA PRO A 237 -1.88 23.51 1.49
C PRO A 237 -2.31 23.49 0.02
N TRP A 238 -2.00 24.56 -0.71
CA TRP A 238 -2.23 24.68 -2.15
C TRP A 238 -1.44 23.68 -3.00
N ARG A 239 -0.27 23.26 -2.50
CA ARG A 239 0.59 22.31 -3.19
C ARG A 239 1.00 21.23 -2.20
N VAL A 240 0.74 19.98 -2.57
CA VAL A 240 1.25 18.83 -1.84
C VAL A 240 2.66 18.56 -2.31
N SER A 241 3.57 18.45 -1.34
CA SER A 241 4.97 18.17 -1.58
C SER A 241 5.14 16.68 -1.81
N LYS A 242 5.96 16.35 -2.81
CA LYS A 242 6.41 14.98 -2.99
C LYS A 242 7.43 14.64 -1.90
N HIS A 243 7.32 13.45 -1.34
CA HIS A 243 8.37 12.89 -0.48
C HIS A 243 9.54 12.38 -1.33
N THR A 244 10.75 12.72 -0.90
CA THR A 244 11.99 12.26 -1.54
C THR A 244 12.96 11.86 -0.44
N VAL A 245 13.27 10.57 -0.35
CA VAL A 245 14.38 10.08 0.46
C VAL A 245 15.66 10.53 -0.22
N MET A 246 16.46 11.35 0.45
CA MET A 246 17.68 11.93 -0.12
C MET A 246 18.89 11.03 0.10
N ASP A 247 19.01 10.43 1.29
CA ASP A 247 20.02 9.43 1.60
C ASP A 247 19.37 8.05 1.60
N LEU A 248 19.71 7.23 0.59
CA LEU A 248 19.17 5.88 0.49
C LEU A 248 19.83 4.94 1.52
N ASP A 249 21.06 5.23 1.97
CA ASP A 249 21.77 4.35 2.92
C ASP A 249 21.13 4.36 4.31
N GLU A 250 20.38 5.40 4.68
CA GLU A 250 19.53 5.42 5.88
C GLU A 250 18.37 4.41 5.81
N TRP A 251 18.07 3.90 4.62
CA TRP A 251 16.97 2.97 4.33
C TRP A 251 17.48 1.69 3.66
N PRO A 252 18.25 0.83 4.36
CA PRO A 252 18.87 -0.37 3.80
C PRO A 252 17.85 -1.51 3.66
N TYR A 253 16.75 -1.27 2.93
CA TYR A 253 15.63 -2.19 2.78
C TYR A 253 15.55 -2.77 1.35
N PRO A 254 14.95 -3.97 1.20
CA PRO A 254 14.53 -4.87 2.28
C PRO A 254 15.72 -5.58 2.97
N LYS A 255 15.71 -5.74 4.30
CA LYS A 255 16.76 -6.44 5.06
C LYS A 255 16.47 -7.94 5.13
N GLN A 256 15.20 -8.30 5.28
CA GLN A 256 14.71 -9.68 5.25
C GLN A 256 13.64 -9.85 4.15
N PRO A 257 14.04 -9.96 2.87
CA PRO A 257 13.09 -10.17 1.79
C PRO A 257 12.25 -11.44 2.02
N LEU A 258 10.96 -11.36 1.72
CA LEU A 258 10.05 -12.49 1.71
C LEU A 258 10.50 -13.51 0.66
N VAL A 259 10.47 -14.79 1.02
CA VAL A 259 10.71 -15.87 0.06
C VAL A 259 9.38 -16.49 -0.34
N PRO A 260 8.99 -16.41 -1.62
CA PRO A 260 7.73 -16.97 -2.10
C PRO A 260 7.59 -18.46 -1.80
N LEU A 261 6.36 -18.91 -1.56
CA LEU A 261 6.00 -20.34 -1.63
C LEU A 261 5.50 -20.76 -3.01
N ALA A 262 5.04 -19.81 -3.82
CA ALA A 262 4.55 -20.02 -5.17
C ALA A 262 5.52 -19.38 -6.18
N GLU A 263 5.61 -19.93 -7.39
CA GLU A 263 6.37 -19.32 -8.48
C GLU A 263 5.94 -17.86 -8.69
N THR A 264 6.93 -16.97 -8.85
CA THR A 264 6.71 -15.55 -9.12
C THR A 264 7.34 -15.17 -10.45
N VAL A 265 6.91 -14.05 -11.02
CA VAL A 265 7.47 -13.54 -12.28
C VAL A 265 8.98 -13.26 -12.17
N HIS A 266 9.47 -12.97 -10.96
CA HIS A 266 10.88 -12.70 -10.68
C HIS A 266 11.36 -13.47 -9.45
N GLU A 267 11.90 -14.66 -9.67
CA GLU A 267 12.51 -15.49 -8.62
C GLU A 267 13.98 -15.10 -8.37
N ARG A 268 14.18 -13.86 -7.89
CA ARG A 268 15.51 -13.33 -7.59
C ARG A 268 15.49 -12.38 -6.41
N MET A 269 16.61 -12.31 -5.71
CA MET A 269 16.87 -11.21 -4.80
C MET A 269 17.11 -9.91 -5.61
N SER A 270 16.33 -8.87 -5.30
CA SER A 270 16.48 -7.55 -5.92
C SER A 270 17.15 -6.58 -4.96
N VAL A 271 18.15 -5.85 -5.45
CA VAL A 271 18.87 -4.80 -4.69
C VAL A 271 18.78 -3.49 -5.47
N GLU A 272 18.20 -2.47 -4.84
CA GLU A 272 18.11 -1.14 -5.43
C GLU A 272 19.43 -0.41 -5.22
N ILE A 273 20.22 -0.23 -6.28
CA ILE A 273 21.52 0.45 -6.19
C ILE A 273 21.42 1.99 -6.27
N PHE A 274 20.37 2.52 -6.89
CA PHE A 274 20.08 3.95 -6.97
C PHE A 274 18.59 4.17 -7.27
N ARG A 275 18.08 5.35 -6.93
CA ARG A 275 16.73 5.81 -7.27
C ARG A 275 16.81 7.11 -8.07
N GLY A 276 16.14 7.17 -9.20
CA GLY A 276 16.29 8.25 -10.17
C GLY A 276 16.79 7.77 -11.52
N CYS A 277 16.91 8.68 -12.49
CA CYS A 277 17.54 8.38 -13.79
C CYS A 277 18.43 9.53 -14.25
N THR A 278 19.68 9.22 -14.63
CA THR A 278 20.65 10.20 -15.15
C THR A 278 20.36 10.64 -16.59
N ARG A 279 19.48 9.94 -17.32
CA ARG A 279 19.21 10.20 -18.74
C ARG A 279 18.15 11.26 -18.98
N GLY A 280 17.12 11.34 -18.12
CA GLY A 280 16.09 12.37 -18.20
C GLY A 280 15.28 12.40 -19.50
N CYS A 281 15.07 11.24 -20.15
CA CYS A 281 14.31 11.12 -21.40
C CYS A 281 12.92 11.76 -21.27
N ARG A 282 12.54 12.62 -22.23
CA ARG A 282 11.27 13.38 -22.20
C ARG A 282 10.01 12.53 -22.18
N PHE A 283 10.07 11.31 -22.72
CA PHE A 283 8.95 10.37 -22.77
C PHE A 283 8.87 9.45 -21.55
N CYS A 284 9.91 9.41 -20.70
CA CYS A 284 10.00 8.45 -19.61
C CYS A 284 9.50 9.10 -18.31
N GLN A 285 8.34 8.64 -17.82
CA GLN A 285 7.75 9.10 -16.57
C GLN A 285 8.72 8.92 -15.40
N ALA A 286 9.30 7.72 -15.24
CA ALA A 286 10.27 7.43 -14.19
C ALA A 286 11.42 8.44 -14.18
N GLY A 287 11.91 8.85 -15.37
CA GLY A 287 12.98 9.84 -15.51
C GLY A 287 12.62 11.27 -15.06
N MET A 288 11.34 11.56 -14.79
CA MET A 288 10.85 12.84 -14.29
C MET A 288 10.41 12.75 -12.83
N ILE A 289 9.60 11.75 -12.49
CA ILE A 289 8.96 11.67 -11.16
C ILE A 289 9.94 11.23 -10.07
N THR A 290 10.99 10.48 -10.42
CA THR A 290 11.98 9.95 -9.47
C THR A 290 13.21 10.86 -9.29
N ARG A 291 13.19 12.12 -9.74
CA ARG A 291 14.32 13.05 -9.55
C ARG A 291 14.45 13.55 -8.10
N PRO A 292 15.65 13.89 -7.62
CA PRO A 292 16.96 13.76 -8.26
C PRO A 292 17.47 12.31 -8.28
N VAL A 293 18.59 12.05 -8.96
CA VAL A 293 19.30 10.76 -8.85
C VAL A 293 19.97 10.68 -7.49
N ARG A 294 19.79 9.56 -6.80
CA ARG A 294 20.38 9.25 -5.50
C ARG A 294 20.91 7.84 -5.54
N GLU A 295 22.14 7.65 -5.11
CA GLU A 295 22.86 6.38 -5.21
C GLU A 295 23.13 5.86 -3.79
N ARG A 296 23.13 4.54 -3.62
CA ARG A 296 23.62 3.90 -2.39
C ARG A 296 25.13 3.81 -2.43
N SER A 297 25.76 3.77 -1.25
CA SER A 297 27.19 3.47 -1.18
C SER A 297 27.48 2.04 -1.62
N ILE A 298 28.67 1.82 -2.19
CA ILE A 298 29.15 0.48 -2.57
C ILE A 298 29.14 -0.47 -1.35
N THR A 299 29.53 0.05 -0.18
CA THR A 299 29.47 -0.71 1.07
C THR A 299 28.04 -1.08 1.44
N GLY A 300 27.11 -0.13 1.39
CA GLY A 300 25.68 -0.39 1.65
C GLY A 300 25.11 -1.45 0.71
N ILE A 301 25.42 -1.36 -0.58
CA ILE A 301 25.02 -2.36 -1.58
C ILE A 301 25.60 -3.74 -1.24
N GLY A 302 26.89 -3.83 -0.93
CA GLY A 302 27.55 -5.09 -0.57
C GLY A 302 26.93 -5.75 0.66
N GLU A 303 26.66 -4.96 1.70
CA GLU A 303 25.99 -5.45 2.91
C GLU A 303 24.55 -5.92 2.65
N MET A 304 23.79 -5.18 1.82
CA MET A 304 22.43 -5.58 1.45
C MET A 304 22.44 -6.93 0.73
N VAL A 305 23.34 -7.12 -0.24
CA VAL A 305 23.51 -8.40 -0.95
C VAL A 305 23.85 -9.52 0.03
N GLU A 306 24.90 -9.35 0.86
CA GLU A 306 25.33 -10.39 1.81
C GLU A 306 24.22 -10.79 2.79
N LYS A 307 23.57 -9.79 3.40
CA LYS A 307 22.49 -10.03 4.38
C LYS A 307 21.29 -10.68 3.74
N GLY A 308 20.85 -10.21 2.58
CA GLY A 308 19.65 -10.76 1.94
C GLY A 308 19.87 -12.16 1.37
N LEU A 309 21.03 -12.49 0.80
CA LEU A 309 21.35 -13.87 0.38
C LEU A 309 21.29 -14.82 1.58
N LYS A 310 21.88 -14.43 2.71
CA LYS A 310 21.82 -15.21 3.95
C LYS A 310 20.41 -15.36 4.51
N ALA A 311 19.58 -14.33 4.40
CA ALA A 311 18.21 -14.33 4.92
C ALA A 311 17.21 -15.08 4.04
N THR A 312 17.51 -15.25 2.75
CA THR A 312 16.59 -15.83 1.76
C THR A 312 17.01 -17.21 1.26
N GLY A 313 18.32 -17.50 1.26
CA GLY A 313 18.87 -18.71 0.64
C GLY A 313 18.92 -18.68 -0.89
N PHE A 314 18.71 -17.52 -1.52
CA PHE A 314 18.98 -17.35 -2.95
C PHE A 314 20.49 -17.49 -3.23
N GLU A 315 20.84 -18.00 -4.42
CA GLU A 315 22.21 -18.18 -4.92
C GLU A 315 22.52 -17.23 -6.09
#